data_AF-A0A3R7FRX5-F1
#
_entry.id   AF-A0A3R7FRX5-F1
#
_cell.length_a   1.000
_cell.length_b   1.000
_cell.length_c   1.000
_cell.angle_alpha   90.00
_cell.angle_beta   90.00
_cell.angle_gamma   90.00
#
_symmetry.space_group_name_H-M   'P 1'
#
loop_
_entity.id
_entity.type
_entity.pdbx_description
1 polymer ?
#
loop_
_entity_poly.entity_id
_entity_poly.type
_entity_poly.pdbx_seq_one_letter_code
_entity_poly.pdbx_strand_id
1 'polypeptide(L)'
;MDVADYFITILGFERFTPFMERNVYIRLLMSRGLSPFLSATVVFLITFLLTLASYFLVRSYLTEEPYSEGLGDVGRYLWNSESVSGRDLTIFVALTLYIIFLHLHLTGLLSWLSLFLR
;
A
#
# COMPACT_ATOMS: atom_id res chain seq x y z
N MET A 1 28.04 3.12 -16.97
CA MET A 1 26.69 2.77 -16.51
C MET A 1 26.86 2.13 -15.16
N ASP A 2 26.44 2.83 -14.11
CA ASP A 2 26.74 2.43 -12.73
C ASP A 2 25.82 1.29 -12.30
N VAL A 3 26.22 0.47 -11.32
CA VAL A 3 25.38 -0.65 -10.82
C VAL A 3 24.03 -0.11 -10.29
N ALA A 4 24.02 1.13 -9.79
CA ALA A 4 22.81 1.84 -9.40
C ALA A 4 21.86 2.08 -10.58
N ASP A 5 22.38 2.51 -11.74
CA ASP A 5 21.58 2.71 -12.97
C ASP A 5 21.01 1.38 -13.46
N TYR A 6 21.75 0.28 -13.29
CA TYR A 6 21.30 -1.07 -13.63
C TYR A 6 20.15 -1.55 -12.72
N PHE A 7 20.21 -1.28 -11.41
CA PHE A 7 19.10 -1.59 -10.48
C PHE A 7 17.88 -0.70 -10.67
N ILE A 8 18.09 0.59 -10.94
CA ILE A 8 17.08 1.57 -11.34
C ILE A 8 16.35 1.06 -12.60
N THR A 9 17.12 0.65 -13.61
CA THR A 9 16.56 0.12 -14.86
C THR A 9 15.83 -1.21 -14.65
N ILE A 10 16.42 -2.13 -13.88
CA ILE A 10 15.80 -3.43 -13.56
C ILE A 10 14.52 -3.28 -12.75
N LEU A 11 14.41 -2.33 -11.83
CA LEU A 11 13.20 -2.09 -11.03
C LEU A 11 12.18 -1.15 -11.71
N GLY A 12 12.44 -0.72 -12.95
CA GLY A 12 11.44 -0.09 -13.81
C GLY A 12 11.29 1.43 -13.70
N PHE A 13 12.41 2.12 -13.66
CA PHE A 13 12.51 3.49 -13.13
C PHE A 13 12.35 4.65 -14.12
N GLU A 14 11.89 4.46 -15.37
CA GLU A 14 11.45 5.61 -16.18
C GLU A 14 10.34 6.42 -15.46
N ARG A 15 9.56 5.74 -14.60
CA ARG A 15 8.59 6.36 -13.68
C ARG A 15 9.09 6.58 -12.26
N PHE A 16 10.31 6.16 -11.91
CA PHE A 16 10.83 6.34 -10.55
C PHE A 16 11.17 7.78 -10.24
N THR A 17 11.79 8.51 -11.16
CA THR A 17 12.04 9.94 -10.96
C THR A 17 10.71 10.69 -10.77
N PRO A 18 9.68 10.50 -11.63
CA PRO A 18 8.33 11.02 -11.37
C PRO A 18 7.70 10.55 -10.05
N PHE A 19 7.90 9.29 -9.64
CA PHE A 19 7.37 8.73 -8.41
C PHE A 19 8.03 9.36 -7.16
N MET A 20 9.36 9.51 -7.16
CA MET A 20 10.10 10.19 -6.09
C MET A 20 9.71 11.66 -5.99
N GLU A 21 9.58 12.34 -7.14
CA GLU A 21 9.21 13.75 -7.19
C GLU A 21 7.77 14.01 -6.75
N ARG A 22 6.86 13.05 -6.94
CA ARG A 22 5.45 13.19 -6.55
C ARG A 22 5.16 12.68 -5.14
N ASN A 23 5.94 11.76 -4.60
CA ASN A 23 5.71 11.18 -3.28
C ASN A 23 6.24 12.10 -2.16
N VAL A 24 5.31 12.71 -1.41
CA VAL A 24 5.62 13.66 -0.33
C VAL A 24 6.54 13.05 0.74
N TYR A 25 6.38 11.76 1.06
CA TYR A 25 7.18 11.09 2.08
C TYR A 25 8.63 10.86 1.63
N ILE A 26 8.83 10.51 0.36
CA ILE A 26 10.17 10.38 -0.22
C ILE A 26 10.88 11.73 -0.21
N ARG A 27 10.20 12.80 -0.67
CA ARG A 27 10.75 14.16 -0.61
C ARG A 27 11.10 14.60 0.81
N LEU A 28 10.25 14.27 1.78
CA LEU A 28 10.52 14.57 3.18
C LEU A 28 11.80 13.88 3.65
N LEU A 29 11.98 12.58 3.38
CA LEU A 29 13.19 11.84 3.76
C LEU A 29 14.44 12.37 3.02
N MET A 30 14.31 12.70 1.74
CA MET A 30 15.40 13.33 0.97
C MET A 30 15.78 14.70 1.54
N SER A 31 14.80 15.51 1.96
CA SER A 31 15.07 16.81 2.62
C SER A 31 15.80 16.66 3.95
N ARG A 32 15.76 15.47 4.56
CA ARG A 32 16.50 15.11 5.78
C ARG A 32 17.86 14.46 5.49
N GLY A 33 18.30 14.44 4.23
CA GLY A 33 19.63 13.97 3.84
C GLY A 33 19.73 12.49 3.47
N LEU A 34 18.60 11.76 3.38
CA LEU A 34 18.62 10.38 2.88
C LEU A 34 18.81 10.38 1.36
N SER A 35 19.55 9.37 0.85
CA SER A 35 19.66 9.17 -0.59
C SER A 35 18.28 8.83 -1.19
N PRO A 36 18.05 9.12 -2.49
CA PRO A 36 16.76 8.87 -3.12
C PRO A 36 16.36 7.38 -3.08
N PHE A 37 17.33 6.48 -3.31
CA PHE A 37 17.12 5.03 -3.22
C PHE A 37 16.73 4.58 -1.81
N LEU A 38 17.44 5.06 -0.79
CA LEU A 38 17.13 4.69 0.60
C LEU A 38 15.75 5.23 1.01
N SER A 39 15.42 6.46 0.63
CA SER A 39 14.12 7.09 0.90
C SER A 39 12.97 6.30 0.26
N ALA A 40 13.12 5.90 -1.00
CA ALA A 40 12.13 5.09 -1.70
C ALA A 40 11.98 3.69 -1.06
N THR A 41 13.10 3.07 -0.68
CA THR A 41 13.11 1.77 0.00
C THR A 41 12.39 1.83 1.34
N VAL A 42 12.64 2.87 2.15
CA VAL A 42 11.95 3.08 3.43
C VAL A 42 10.45 3.23 3.24
N VAL A 43 10.02 4.07 2.28
CA VAL A 43 8.58 4.27 2.01
C VAL A 43 7.92 2.98 1.48
N PHE A 44 8.59 2.24 0.60
CA PHE A 44 8.12 0.93 0.15
C PHE A 44 7.96 -0.05 1.31
N LEU A 45 8.97 -0.20 2.17
CA LEU A 45 8.92 -1.13 3.30
C LEU A 45 7.83 -0.75 4.30
N ILE A 46 7.67 0.54 4.61
CA ILE A 46 6.61 1.01 5.51
C ILE A 46 5.24 0.71 4.92
N THR A 47 5.00 1.06 3.65
CA THR A 47 3.70 0.79 3.01
C THR A 47 3.42 -0.71 2.85
N PHE A 48 4.46 -1.52 2.61
CA PHE A 48 4.34 -2.97 2.58
C PHE A 48 3.98 -3.54 3.96
N LEU A 49 4.66 -3.11 5.02
CA LEU A 49 4.34 -3.51 6.40
C LEU A 49 2.92 -3.08 6.80
N LEU A 50 2.50 -1.87 6.43
CA LEU A 50 1.13 -1.40 6.64
C LEU A 50 0.12 -2.28 5.89
N THR A 51 0.43 -2.69 4.65
CA THR A 51 -0.42 -3.64 3.89
C THR A 51 -0.60 -4.95 4.66
N LEU A 52 0.50 -5.52 5.17
CA LEU A 52 0.46 -6.76 5.94
C LEU A 52 -0.30 -6.59 7.25
N ALA A 53 -0.03 -5.53 8.01
CA ALA A 53 -0.73 -5.24 9.25
C ALA A 53 -2.24 -5.06 9.03
N SER A 54 -2.63 -4.30 8.00
CA SER A 54 -4.04 -4.13 7.62
C SER A 54 -4.67 -5.45 7.21
N TYR A 55 -3.98 -6.30 6.44
CA TYR A 55 -4.45 -7.63 6.09
C TYR A 55 -4.70 -8.50 7.32
N PHE A 56 -3.74 -8.58 8.26
CA PHE A 56 -3.88 -9.39 9.46
C PHE A 56 -5.01 -8.90 10.37
N LEU A 57 -5.16 -7.58 10.51
CA LEU A 57 -6.27 -6.98 11.25
C LEU A 57 -7.61 -7.35 10.60
N VAL A 58 -7.79 -7.07 9.31
CA VAL A 58 -9.02 -7.40 8.57
C VAL A 58 -9.33 -8.89 8.67
N ARG A 59 -8.33 -9.75 8.47
CA ARG A 59 -8.49 -11.21 8.57
C ARG A 59 -8.99 -11.65 9.94
N SER A 60 -8.48 -11.06 11.02
CA SER A 60 -8.96 -11.38 12.37
C SER A 60 -10.41 -10.99 12.61
N TYR A 61 -10.88 -9.93 11.95
CA TYR A 61 -12.26 -9.47 12.07
C TYR A 61 -13.24 -10.23 11.17
N LEU A 62 -12.79 -10.68 9.99
CA LEU A 62 -13.58 -11.50 9.06
C LEU A 62 -13.90 -12.91 9.57
N THR A 63 -13.46 -13.28 10.78
CA THR A 63 -13.84 -14.54 11.43
C THR A 63 -14.90 -14.36 12.50
N GLU A 64 -15.37 -13.14 12.75
CA GLU A 64 -16.33 -12.81 13.80
C GLU A 64 -17.65 -12.31 13.20
N GLU A 65 -18.79 -12.75 13.75
CA GLU A 65 -20.10 -12.16 13.43
C GLU A 65 -20.12 -10.66 13.82
N PRO A 66 -20.70 -9.76 13.01
CA PRO A 66 -21.45 -9.98 11.76
C PRO A 66 -20.60 -9.91 10.47
N TYR A 67 -19.27 -9.97 10.59
CA TYR A 67 -18.31 -9.73 9.49
C TYR A 67 -17.86 -11.01 8.78
N SER A 68 -18.30 -12.18 9.27
CA SER A 68 -17.89 -13.52 8.84
C SER A 68 -18.27 -13.88 7.40
N GLU A 69 -19.25 -13.20 6.82
CA GLU A 69 -19.79 -13.52 5.49
C GLU A 69 -18.95 -12.96 4.33
N GLY A 70 -18.12 -11.93 4.58
CA GLY A 70 -17.17 -11.39 3.63
C GLY A 70 -17.12 -9.87 3.56
N LEU A 71 -16.18 -9.35 2.76
CA LEU A 71 -15.91 -7.91 2.65
C LEU A 71 -17.10 -7.09 2.12
N GLY A 72 -17.91 -7.68 1.24
CA GLY A 72 -19.13 -7.04 0.72
C GLY A 72 -20.20 -6.86 1.81
N ASP A 73 -20.27 -7.80 2.74
CA ASP A 73 -21.27 -7.82 3.80
C ASP A 73 -20.87 -6.91 4.97
N VAL A 74 -19.57 -6.72 5.23
CA VAL A 74 -19.04 -5.66 6.11
C VAL A 74 -19.53 -4.28 5.65
N GLY A 75 -19.44 -4.00 4.35
CA GLY A 75 -19.90 -2.72 3.78
C GLY A 75 -21.42 -2.55 3.90
N ARG A 76 -22.18 -3.62 3.64
CA ARG A 76 -23.64 -3.61 3.79
C ARG A 76 -24.07 -3.43 5.25
N TYR A 77 -23.37 -4.05 6.19
CA TYR A 77 -23.58 -3.89 7.62
C TYR A 77 -23.34 -2.45 8.06
N LEU A 78 -22.18 -1.88 7.69
CA LEU A 78 -21.84 -0.48 8.01
C LEU A 78 -22.84 0.52 7.45
N TRP A 79 -23.36 0.27 6.25
CA TRP A 79 -24.31 1.16 5.59
C TRP A 79 -25.71 1.14 6.23
N ASN A 80 -26.14 -0.02 6.73
CA ASN A 80 -27.48 -0.23 7.29
C ASN A 80 -27.51 -0.15 8.83
N SER A 81 -26.37 -0.03 9.50
CA SER A 81 -26.32 -0.01 10.96
C SER A 81 -26.88 1.31 11.51
N GLU A 82 -27.85 1.21 12.41
CA GLU A 82 -28.38 2.37 13.15
C GLU A 82 -27.35 2.97 14.11
N SER A 83 -26.33 2.19 14.51
CA SER A 83 -25.24 2.64 15.37
C SER A 83 -23.90 2.04 14.92
N VAL A 84 -22.97 2.89 14.51
CA VAL A 84 -21.61 2.47 14.18
C VAL A 84 -20.74 2.52 15.43
N SER A 85 -20.19 1.39 15.84
CA SER A 85 -19.25 1.29 16.94
C SER A 85 -17.83 1.70 16.52
N GLY A 86 -16.98 2.06 17.49
CA GLY A 86 -15.57 2.35 17.20
C GLY A 86 -14.82 1.16 16.58
N ARG A 87 -15.28 -0.06 16.86
CA ARG A 87 -14.77 -1.29 16.27
C ARG A 87 -15.07 -1.35 14.77
N ASP A 88 -16.29 -1.00 14.39
CA ASP A 88 -16.78 -1.05 13.00
C ASP A 88 -15.99 -0.06 12.13
N LEU A 89 -15.71 1.14 12.66
CA LEU A 89 -14.84 2.14 12.03
C LEU A 89 -13.40 1.61 11.86
N THR A 90 -12.87 0.90 12.85
CA THR A 90 -11.52 0.34 12.79
C THR A 90 -11.41 -0.70 11.67
N ILE A 91 -12.42 -1.57 11.53
CA ILE A 91 -12.49 -2.57 10.47
C ILE A 91 -12.56 -1.90 9.10
N PHE A 92 -13.42 -0.90 8.95
CA PHE A 92 -13.53 -0.14 7.70
C PHE A 92 -12.22 0.53 7.28
N VAL A 93 -11.54 1.19 8.23
CA VAL A 93 -10.26 1.85 7.97
C VAL A 93 -9.18 0.83 7.63
N ALA A 94 -9.09 -0.27 8.38
CA ALA A 94 -8.12 -1.33 8.11
C ALA A 94 -8.33 -1.95 6.72
N LEU A 95 -9.58 -2.20 6.33
CA LEU A 95 -9.92 -2.70 5.01
C LEU A 95 -9.58 -1.71 3.90
N THR A 96 -9.94 -0.44 4.09
CA THR A 96 -9.67 0.62 3.12
C THR A 96 -8.15 0.77 2.90
N LEU A 97 -7.37 0.79 3.97
CA LEU A 97 -5.91 0.83 3.91
C LEU A 97 -5.33 -0.39 3.20
N TYR A 98 -5.83 -1.59 3.50
CA TYR A 98 -5.42 -2.81 2.82
C TYR A 98 -5.64 -2.71 1.31
N ILE A 99 -6.85 -2.32 0.87
CA ILE A 99 -7.18 -2.19 -0.56
C ILE A 99 -6.30 -1.15 -1.24
N ILE A 100 -6.15 0.04 -0.64
CA ILE A 100 -5.34 1.13 -1.22
C ILE A 100 -3.88 0.69 -1.37
N PHE A 101 -3.27 0.13 -0.33
CA PHE A 101 -1.87 -0.27 -0.40
C PHE A 101 -1.66 -1.48 -1.30
N LEU A 102 -2.57 -2.47 -1.28
CA LEU A 102 -2.52 -3.61 -2.19
C LEU A 102 -2.59 -3.14 -3.65
N HIS A 103 -3.50 -2.23 -3.98
CA HIS A 103 -3.62 -1.66 -5.32
C HIS A 103 -2.35 -0.91 -5.74
N LEU A 104 -1.76 -0.12 -4.82
CA LEU A 104 -0.52 0.60 -5.07
C LEU A 104 0.64 -0.36 -5.36
N HIS A 105 0.81 -1.41 -4.55
CA HIS A 105 1.86 -2.42 -4.74
C HIS A 105 1.64 -3.25 -6.00
N LEU A 106 0.40 -3.66 -6.30
CA LEU A 106 0.08 -4.43 -7.51
C LEU A 106 0.32 -3.61 -8.77
N THR A 107 -0.08 -2.34 -8.78
CA THR A 107 0.16 -1.43 -9.91
C THR A 107 1.66 -1.19 -10.11
N GLY A 108 2.42 -1.07 -9.02
CA GLY A 108 3.89 -1.01 -9.07
C GLY A 108 4.50 -2.27 -9.68
N LEU A 109 4.09 -3.45 -9.21
CA LEU A 109 4.55 -4.75 -9.73
C LEU A 109 4.19 -4.96 -11.21
N LEU A 110 2.96 -4.63 -11.62
CA LEU A 110 2.53 -4.76 -13.01
C LEU A 110 3.28 -3.79 -13.92
N SER A 111 3.52 -2.57 -13.46
CA SER A 111 4.36 -1.60 -14.19
C SER A 111 5.78 -2.13 -14.37
N TRP A 112 6.34 -2.77 -13.33
CA TRP A 112 7.63 -3.43 -13.38
C TRP A 112 7.67 -4.58 -14.39
N LEU A 113 6.72 -5.53 -14.30
CA LEU A 113 6.62 -6.67 -15.21
C LEU A 113 6.50 -6.23 -16.68
N SER A 114 5.78 -5.14 -16.95
CA SER A 114 5.57 -4.63 -18.30
C SER A 114 6.87 -4.20 -19.01
N LEU A 115 7.95 -3.95 -18.27
CA LEU A 115 9.24 -3.53 -18.82
C LEU A 115 10.11 -4.70 -19.26
N PHE A 116 9.84 -5.92 -18.76
CA PHE A 116 10.50 -7.15 -19.22
C PHE A 116 9.78 -7.81 -20.39
N LEU A 117 8.52 -7.40 -20.63
CA LEU A 117 7.68 -7.89 -21.73
C LEU A 117 7.75 -6.99 -22.98
N ARG A 118 8.59 -5.96 -22.95
CA ARG A 118 8.95 -5.10 -24.08
C ARG A 118 10.37 -5.40 -24.54
#